data_AF-A0A962T6G0-F1
#
_entry.id   AF-A0A962T6G0-F1
#
_cell.length_a   1.000
_cell.length_b   1.000
_cell.length_c   1.000
_cell.angle_alpha   90.00
_cell.angle_beta   90.00
_cell.angle_gamma   90.00
#
_symmetry.space_group_name_H-M   'P 1'
#
loop_
_entity.id
_entity.type
_entity.pdbx_description
1 polymer ?
#
loop_
_entity_poly.entity_id
_entity_poly.type
_entity_poly.pdbx_seq_one_letter_code
_entity_poly.pdbx_strand_id
1 'polypeptide(L)'
;MLPLIQETGVLANAGFLVSAAGSGGDVMRDENRTDWQALDSREQLALREAYGHYLDTLPPTCDLAEKNERFRRWLAERGVEFEVDR
;
A
#
# COMPACT_ATOMS: atom_id res chain seq x y z
N MET A 1 -31.16 13.68 15.92
CA MET A 1 -31.31 12.24 15.61
C MET A 1 -31.46 12.14 14.10
N LEU A 2 -30.35 12.11 13.36
CA LEU A 2 -30.33 11.97 11.90
C LEU A 2 -30.08 10.49 11.54
N PRO A 3 -30.82 9.89 10.60
CA PRO A 3 -30.55 8.54 10.12
C PRO A 3 -29.35 8.54 9.16
N LEU A 4 -28.35 7.72 9.50
CA LEU A 4 -27.18 7.43 8.68
C LEU A 4 -27.60 6.54 7.51
N ILE A 5 -27.83 7.17 6.37
CA ILE A 5 -27.76 6.53 5.05
C ILE A 5 -26.33 6.03 4.88
N GLN A 6 -26.14 4.73 4.69
CA GLN A 6 -25.10 4.25 3.79
C GLN A 6 -25.56 2.96 3.13
N GLU A 7 -25.83 3.14 1.85
CA GLU A 7 -26.40 2.20 0.92
C GLU A 7 -25.39 1.12 0.57
N THR A 8 -25.97 -0.04 0.30
CA THR A 8 -25.37 -1.26 -0.19
C THR A 8 -24.61 -1.08 -1.50
N GLY A 9 -23.40 -1.65 -1.54
CA GLY A 9 -22.90 -2.40 -2.69
C GLY A 9 -22.20 -1.62 -3.79
N VAL A 10 -20.87 -1.73 -3.85
CA VAL A 10 -20.15 -1.93 -5.12
C VAL A 10 -19.02 -2.94 -4.85
N LEU A 11 -19.19 -4.14 -5.40
CA LEU A 11 -18.12 -5.12 -5.60
C LEU A 11 -17.20 -4.58 -6.69
N ALA A 12 -16.00 -4.09 -6.32
CA ALA A 12 -14.92 -3.87 -7.27
C ALA A 12 -14.03 -5.11 -7.28
N ASN A 13 -14.43 -6.05 -8.13
CA ASN A 13 -13.64 -7.20 -8.55
C ASN A 13 -12.48 -6.68 -9.43
N ALA A 14 -11.31 -6.44 -8.85
CA ALA A 14 -10.06 -6.34 -9.60
C ALA A 14 -9.39 -7.71 -9.55
N GLY A 15 -9.59 -8.50 -10.61
CA GLY A 15 -8.97 -9.80 -10.75
C GLY A 15 -7.45 -9.69 -10.73
N PHE A 16 -6.82 -10.42 -9.82
CA PHE A 16 -5.40 -10.74 -9.92
C PHE A 16 -5.24 -12.26 -9.84
N LEU A 17 -5.22 -12.88 -11.03
CA LEU A 17 -4.81 -14.28 -11.18
C LEU A 17 -3.29 -14.34 -11.02
N VAL A 18 -2.81 -14.68 -9.83
CA VAL A 18 -1.40 -15.05 -9.65
C VAL A 18 -1.19 -16.48 -10.18
N SER A 19 -0.53 -16.60 -11.33
CA SER A 19 0.00 -17.89 -11.81
C SER A 19 1.47 -17.98 -11.42
N ALA A 20 1.83 -19.06 -10.73
CA ALA A 20 3.19 -19.37 -10.33
C ALA A 20 3.99 -19.97 -11.50
N ALA A 21 5.23 -19.51 -11.71
CA ALA A 21 6.45 -20.28 -11.98
C ALA A 21 7.54 -19.38 -12.58
N GLY A 22 8.72 -19.35 -11.96
CA GLY A 22 9.90 -18.72 -12.57
C GLY A 22 10.98 -18.32 -11.56
N SER A 23 11.91 -19.23 -11.30
CA SER A 23 13.18 -18.94 -10.64
C SER A 23 14.12 -18.20 -11.59
N GLY A 24 14.72 -17.09 -11.15
CA GLY A 24 15.79 -16.40 -11.89
C GLY A 24 15.89 -14.94 -11.45
N GLY A 25 16.94 -14.62 -10.69
CA GLY A 25 17.18 -13.27 -10.19
C GLY A 25 17.46 -12.29 -11.32
N ASP A 26 16.62 -11.27 -11.41
CA ASP A 26 16.92 -9.96 -11.96
C ASP A 26 16.04 -8.98 -11.18
N VAL A 27 16.65 -7.93 -10.63
CA VAL A 27 15.96 -6.85 -9.94
C VAL A 27 15.20 -6.04 -10.99
N MET A 28 14.06 -6.58 -11.46
CA MET A 28 13.13 -5.82 -12.26
C MET A 28 12.64 -4.65 -11.40
N ARG A 29 13.10 -3.44 -11.75
CA ARG A 29 12.34 -2.23 -11.43
C ARG A 29 10.93 -2.49 -11.93
N ASP A 30 10.00 -2.55 -11.00
CA ASP A 30 8.59 -2.70 -11.27
C ASP A 30 8.11 -1.41 -11.93
N GLU A 31 8.28 -1.32 -13.26
CA GLU A 31 7.96 -0.12 -14.05
C GLU A 31 6.44 0.10 -14.18
N ASN A 32 5.63 -0.62 -13.41
CA ASN A 32 4.17 -0.53 -13.39
C ASN A 32 3.62 -0.19 -12.00
N ARG A 33 4.45 0.33 -11.08
CA ARG A 33 3.92 0.80 -9.79
C ARG A 33 3.14 2.09 -9.97
N THR A 34 2.00 2.15 -9.31
CA THR A 34 1.21 3.38 -9.23
C THR A 34 1.93 4.35 -8.31
N ASP A 35 2.16 5.57 -8.80
CA ASP A 35 2.71 6.63 -7.98
C ASP A 35 1.77 6.97 -6.82
N TRP A 36 2.32 7.16 -5.63
CA TRP A 36 1.55 7.50 -4.44
C TRP A 36 0.67 8.75 -4.64
N GLN A 37 1.16 9.76 -5.35
CA GLN A 37 0.43 11.01 -5.61
C GLN A 37 -0.67 10.83 -6.66
N ALA A 38 -0.63 9.74 -7.43
CA ALA A 38 -1.70 9.38 -8.36
C ALA A 38 -2.90 8.68 -7.68
N LEU A 39 -2.72 8.19 -6.44
CA LEU A 39 -3.81 7.59 -5.66
C LEU A 39 -4.78 8.64 -5.13
N ASP A 40 -6.07 8.33 -5.09
CA ASP A 40 -7.05 9.22 -4.46
C ASP A 40 -6.81 9.33 -2.95
N SER A 41 -7.25 10.45 -2.35
CA SER A 41 -7.11 10.72 -0.92
C SER A 41 -7.68 9.59 -0.05
N ARG A 42 -8.77 8.94 -0.48
CA ARG A 42 -9.36 7.81 0.24
C ARG A 42 -8.47 6.57 0.22
N GLU A 43 -7.83 6.29 -0.91
CA GLU A 43 -6.91 5.15 -1.07
C GLU A 43 -5.64 5.37 -0.25
N GLN A 44 -5.09 6.57 -0.32
CA GLN A 44 -3.96 6.98 0.52
C GLN A 44 -4.26 6.83 2.01
N LEU A 45 -5.45 7.26 2.44
CA LEU A 45 -5.88 7.13 3.84
C LEU A 45 -5.96 5.66 4.26
N ALA A 46 -6.63 4.82 3.46
CA ALA A 46 -6.78 3.40 3.75
C ALA A 46 -5.42 2.68 3.85
N LEU A 47 -4.47 3.02 2.98
CA LEU A 47 -3.11 2.48 3.03
C LEU A 47 -2.36 2.92 4.30
N ARG A 48 -2.53 4.17 4.73
CA ARG A 48 -1.93 4.66 5.99
C ARG A 48 -2.52 3.99 7.23
N GLU A 49 -3.83 3.79 7.27
CA GLU A 49 -4.50 3.09 8.36
C GLU A 49 -4.04 1.62 8.42
N ALA A 50 -4.02 0.93 7.29
CA ALA A 50 -3.52 -0.44 7.19
C ALA A 50 -2.04 -0.55 7.59
N TYR A 51 -1.21 0.42 7.22
CA TYR A 51 0.18 0.48 7.66
C TYR A 51 0.29 0.71 9.18
N GLY A 52 -0.58 1.52 9.76
CA GLY A 52 -0.69 1.71 11.21
C GLY A 52 -0.90 0.39 11.94
N HIS A 53 -1.88 -0.42 11.51
CA HIS A 53 -2.10 -1.75 12.07
C HIS A 53 -0.92 -2.71 11.87
N TYR A 54 -0.19 -2.59 10.76
CA TYR A 54 1.02 -3.36 10.55
C TYR A 54 2.14 -2.94 11.51
N LEU A 55 2.28 -1.64 11.81
CA LEU A 55 3.26 -1.14 12.78
C LEU A 55 3.05 -1.71 14.19
N ASP A 56 1.80 -1.91 14.62
CA ASP A 56 1.48 -2.54 15.92
C ASP A 56 2.04 -3.97 16.05
N THR A 57 2.33 -4.63 14.92
CA THR A 57 2.91 -5.99 14.91
C THR A 57 4.44 -6.00 14.91
N LEU A 58 5.08 -4.84 14.73
CA LEU A 58 6.53 -4.72 14.61
C LEU A 58 7.17 -4.19 15.90
N PRO A 59 8.47 -4.49 16.12
CA PRO A 59 9.22 -3.83 17.17
C PRO A 59 9.16 -2.30 17.01
N PRO A 60 8.94 -1.56 18.11
CA PRO A 60 8.88 -0.11 18.06
C PRO A 60 10.24 0.42 17.62
N THR A 61 10.18 1.43 16.77
CA THR A 61 11.36 2.11 16.25
C THR A 61 11.18 3.61 16.44
N CYS A 62 12.22 4.26 16.93
CA CYS A 62 12.26 5.72 17.07
C CYS A 62 12.86 6.38 15.83
N ASP A 63 13.48 5.60 14.94
CA ASP A 63 14.18 6.11 13.77
C ASP A 63 13.20 6.43 12.64
N LEU A 64 13.15 7.72 12.26
CA LEU A 64 12.28 8.19 11.20
C LEU A 64 12.66 7.60 9.84
N ALA A 65 13.97 7.47 9.56
CA ALA A 65 14.47 6.87 8.33
C ALA A 65 14.02 5.40 8.21
N GLU A 66 14.04 4.65 9.33
CA GLU A 66 13.58 3.27 9.34
C GLU A 66 12.07 3.17 9.12
N LYS A 67 11.27 4.07 9.71
CA LYS A 67 9.83 4.13 9.47
C LYS A 67 9.49 4.39 8.01
N ASN A 68 10.20 5.33 7.37
CA ASN A 68 10.01 5.68 5.97
C ASN A 68 10.38 4.51 5.05
N GLU A 69 11.51 3.86 5.31
CA GLU A 69 11.94 2.71 4.51
C GLU A 69 11.01 1.50 4.67
N ARG A 70 10.53 1.23 5.90
CA ARG A 70 9.51 0.19 6.14
C ARG A 70 8.22 0.50 5.38
N PHE A 71 7.77 1.76 5.37
CA PHE A 71 6.57 2.17 4.65
C PHE A 71 6.74 2.02 3.15
N ARG A 72 7.87 2.47 2.61
CA ARG A 72 8.20 2.35 1.18
C ARG A 72 8.23 0.90 0.71
N ARG A 73 8.89 0.01 1.48
CA ARG A 73 8.92 -1.42 1.16
C ARG A 73 7.51 -2.03 1.22
N TRP A 74 6.75 -1.70 2.26
CA TRP A 74 5.40 -2.20 2.44
C TRP A 74 4.46 -1.76 1.31
N LEU A 75 4.61 -0.53 0.79
CA LEU A 75 3.89 -0.05 -0.38
C LEU A 75 4.36 -0.68 -1.69
N ALA A 76 5.66 -0.89 -1.84
CA ALA A 76 6.24 -1.56 -3.00
C ALA A 76 5.69 -2.99 -3.20
N GLU A 77 5.48 -3.74 -2.11
CA GLU A 77 4.83 -5.05 -2.15
C GLU A 77 3.37 -5.00 -2.65
N ARG A 78 2.75 -3.81 -2.61
CA ARG A 78 1.38 -3.54 -3.04
C ARG A 78 1.31 -2.84 -4.40
N GLY A 79 2.44 -2.73 -5.10
CA GLY A 79 2.51 -2.07 -6.40
C GLY A 79 2.38 -0.54 -6.31
N VAL A 80 2.65 0.05 -5.15
CA VAL A 80 2.62 1.51 -4.96
C VAL A 80 4.04 2.02 -4.78
N GLU A 81 4.41 3.03 -5.56
CA GLU A 81 5.68 3.73 -5.42
C GLU A 81 5.50 4.93 -4.49
N PHE A 82 6.26 4.94 -3.39
CA PHE A 82 6.31 6.05 -2.46
C PHE A 82 7.69 6.66 -2.46
N GLU A 83 7.80 7.84 -3.04
CA GLU A 83 8.96 8.70 -2.87
C GLU A 83 8.71 9.61 -1.66
N VAL A 84 9.49 9.42 -0.59
CA VAL A 84 9.69 10.50 0.38
C VAL A 84 10.44 11.56 -0.40
N ASP A 85 9.71 12.58 -0.85
CA ASP A 85 10.25 13.73 -1.57
C ASP A 85 11.59 14.21 -0.98
N ARG A 86 12.48 14.60 -1.90
CA ARG A 86 13.92 14.86 -1.76
C ARG A 86 14.32 15.92 -0.73
#